data_AF-A0A812N848-F1
#
_entry.id   AF-A0A812N848-F1
#
_cell.length_a   1.000
_cell.length_b   1.000
_cell.length_c   1.000
_cell.angle_alpha   90.00
_cell.angle_beta   90.00
_cell.angle_gamma   90.00
#
_symmetry.space_group_name_H-M   'P 1'
#
loop_
_entity.id
_entity.type
_entity.pdbx_description
1 polymer ?
#
loop_
_entity_poly.entity_id
_entity_poly.type
_entity_poly.pdbx_seq_one_letter_code
_entity_poly.pdbx_strand_id
1 'polypeptide(L)'
;MQEIAEEGDALVPVLQQAAMAFREGNPQALQDGLQELLEEMRAQELWKGERALRASRLDGAASKELGVDSMTTWLCRMLMKEELASLAEELIEEISAAKKEEVLRVPLEFGVPPELLISVGSHVLDWTMADGRFIWHGTTAALKLLRGSEAAEIPRLQVADKVILELGCGLGVVGLACARAGAKRVVLTDYDKELLCACQRSIALNSLEHIVSTLHLDWSCVSSGLLPEDLNSDTIDIVIGADIIYDADHAQSVLGALCHFLQSGRANSAILITGEPDRRQGVKQLDESLGLAEQWPSEQLGPLSGQLQQVTWILERLPGEERSHRLYSFQLVP
;
A
#
# COMPACT_ATOMS: atom_id res chain seq x y z
N MET A 1 -13.07 -18.81 11.71
CA MET A 1 -12.32 -18.66 12.98
C MET A 1 -11.55 -19.95 13.20
N GLN A 2 -10.23 -19.83 13.31
CA GLN A 2 -9.27 -20.81 13.88
C GLN A 2 -8.45 -21.79 13.02
N GLU A 3 -8.45 -21.77 11.68
CA GLU A 3 -7.57 -22.69 10.91
C GLU A 3 -6.72 -22.07 9.78
N ILE A 4 -6.77 -20.75 9.55
CA ILE A 4 -5.91 -20.09 8.52
C ILE A 4 -4.97 -19.04 9.16
N ALA A 5 -5.07 -18.82 10.46
CA ALA A 5 -4.19 -17.93 11.22
C ALA A 5 -3.01 -18.67 11.89
N GLU A 6 -2.87 -19.98 11.64
CA GLU A 6 -1.83 -20.87 12.17
C GLU A 6 -1.21 -21.75 11.07
N GLU A 7 -1.08 -21.28 9.83
CA GLU A 7 0.08 -21.73 9.04
C GLU A 7 1.30 -21.07 9.68
N GLY A 8 1.76 -21.68 10.79
CA GLY A 8 2.93 -21.28 11.53
C GLY A 8 4.09 -21.17 10.55
N ASP A 9 4.81 -20.06 10.62
CA ASP A 9 6.04 -19.78 9.86
C ASP A 9 6.94 -21.02 9.88
N ALA A 10 6.87 -21.85 8.82
CA ALA A 10 7.49 -23.17 8.79
C ALA A 10 9.00 -23.10 9.05
N LEU A 11 9.61 -21.97 8.69
CA LEU A 11 11.02 -21.68 8.90
C LEU A 11 11.42 -21.64 10.39
N VAL A 12 10.56 -21.19 11.31
CA VAL A 12 10.94 -21.02 12.72
C VAL A 12 11.10 -22.36 13.43
N PRO A 13 10.13 -23.30 13.39
CA PRO A 13 10.31 -24.64 13.95
C PRO A 13 11.50 -25.38 13.34
N VAL A 14 11.71 -25.28 12.03
CA VAL A 14 12.84 -25.93 11.35
C VAL A 14 14.17 -25.34 11.81
N LEU A 15 14.25 -24.01 11.94
CA LEU A 15 15.45 -23.36 12.49
C LEU A 15 15.72 -23.79 13.92
N GLN A 16 14.70 -23.92 14.77
CA GLN A 16 14.84 -24.39 16.15
C GLN A 16 15.38 -25.82 16.21
N GLN A 17 14.91 -26.71 15.33
CA GLN A 17 15.41 -28.08 15.22
C GLN A 17 16.88 -28.10 14.76
N ALA A 18 17.23 -27.34 13.72
CA ALA A 18 18.60 -27.21 13.25
C ALA A 18 19.52 -26.64 14.34
N ALA A 19 19.05 -25.63 15.08
CA ALA A 19 19.76 -25.03 16.20
C ALA A 19 20.02 -26.04 17.33
N MET A 20 19.05 -26.91 17.61
CA MET A 20 19.19 -27.98 18.60
C MET A 20 20.23 -29.02 18.16
N ALA A 21 20.13 -29.52 16.92
CA ALA A 21 21.09 -30.46 16.35
C ALA A 21 22.53 -29.91 16.35
N PHE A 22 22.68 -28.61 16.08
CA PHE A 22 23.98 -27.92 16.17
C PHE A 22 24.55 -27.95 17.60
N ARG A 23 23.73 -27.71 18.63
CA ARG A 23 24.17 -27.73 20.04
C ARG A 23 24.53 -29.14 20.51
N GLU A 24 23.83 -30.14 20.01
CA GLU A 24 24.07 -31.55 20.33
C GLU A 24 25.25 -32.16 19.57
N GLY A 25 25.78 -31.44 18.57
CA GLY A 25 26.86 -31.94 17.72
C GLY A 25 26.40 -33.08 16.81
N ASN A 26 25.13 -33.07 16.37
CA ASN A 26 24.56 -34.04 15.45
C ASN A 26 24.62 -33.51 14.00
N PRO A 27 25.64 -33.89 13.19
CA PRO A 27 25.84 -33.30 11.86
C PRO A 27 24.75 -33.70 10.87
N GLN A 28 24.22 -34.92 10.95
CA GLN A 28 23.17 -35.38 10.03
C GLN A 28 21.86 -34.61 10.26
N ALA A 29 21.39 -34.54 11.51
CA ALA A 29 20.16 -33.81 11.82
C ALA A 29 20.29 -32.31 11.53
N LEU A 30 21.49 -31.76 11.68
CA LEU A 30 21.78 -30.38 11.29
C LEU A 30 21.70 -30.20 9.77
N GLN A 31 22.30 -31.11 9.00
CA GLN A 31 22.23 -31.09 7.54
C GLN A 31 20.78 -31.18 7.05
N ASP A 32 20.00 -32.10 7.61
CA ASP A 32 18.59 -32.29 7.26
C ASP A 32 17.79 -31.00 7.53
N GLY A 33 17.98 -30.37 8.69
CA GLY A 33 17.31 -29.11 9.02
C GLY A 33 17.72 -27.93 8.13
N LEU A 34 19.00 -27.84 7.73
CA LEU A 34 19.45 -26.82 6.78
C LEU A 34 18.88 -27.03 5.38
N GLN A 35 18.70 -28.29 4.97
CA GLN A 35 18.12 -28.66 3.67
C GLN A 35 16.65 -28.25 3.63
N GLU A 36 15.91 -28.53 4.71
CA GLU A 36 14.52 -28.10 4.85
C GLU A 36 14.39 -26.57 4.85
N LEU A 37 15.27 -25.83 5.54
CA LEU A 37 15.29 -24.36 5.45
C LEU A 37 15.53 -23.85 4.02
N LEU A 38 16.39 -24.52 3.25
CA LEU A 38 16.66 -24.15 1.86
C LEU A 38 15.45 -24.42 0.96
N GLU A 39 14.78 -25.56 1.16
CA GLU A 39 13.55 -25.92 0.45
C GLU A 39 12.43 -24.93 0.73
N GLU A 40 12.24 -24.53 2.00
CA GLU A 40 11.27 -23.51 2.39
C GLU A 40 11.61 -22.12 1.82
N MET A 41 12.89 -21.74 1.81
CA MET A 41 13.33 -20.50 1.15
C MET A 41 13.07 -20.51 -0.36
N ARG A 42 13.24 -21.67 -1.02
CA ARG A 42 12.99 -21.86 -2.46
C ARG A 42 11.56 -22.23 -2.80
N ALA A 43 10.70 -22.42 -1.80
CA ALA A 43 9.31 -22.79 -2.00
C ALA A 43 8.63 -21.75 -2.92
N GLN A 44 7.68 -22.22 -3.72
CA GLN A 44 6.98 -21.37 -4.68
C GLN A 44 6.46 -20.11 -3.96
N GLU A 45 6.81 -18.94 -4.48
CA GLU A 45 6.23 -17.69 -4.01
C GLU A 45 4.76 -17.66 -4.39
N LEU A 46 3.90 -17.45 -3.40
CA LEU A 46 2.52 -17.04 -3.65
C LEU A 46 2.50 -15.65 -4.28
N TRP A 47 3.52 -14.83 -3.97
CA TRP A 47 3.66 -13.49 -4.50
C TRP A 47 5.11 -12.97 -4.43
N LYS A 48 5.52 -12.16 -5.41
CA LYS A 48 6.90 -11.66 -5.58
C LYS A 48 7.41 -10.79 -4.42
N GLY A 49 8.43 -11.22 -3.69
CA GLY A 49 8.92 -10.53 -2.49
C GLY A 49 8.60 -11.28 -1.21
N GLU A 50 7.84 -12.38 -1.30
CA GLU A 50 7.63 -13.29 -0.18
C GLU A 50 8.96 -13.89 0.25
N ARG A 51 9.87 -14.13 -0.71
CA ARG A 51 11.22 -14.59 -0.40
C ARG A 51 12.00 -13.59 0.47
N ALA A 52 11.91 -12.28 0.20
CA ALA A 52 12.47 -11.25 1.08
C ALA A 52 11.89 -11.29 2.49
N LEU A 53 10.58 -11.53 2.62
CA LEU A 53 9.93 -11.65 3.92
C LEU A 53 10.42 -12.89 4.68
N ARG A 54 10.49 -14.05 4.02
CA ARG A 54 11.06 -15.30 4.57
C ARG A 54 12.48 -15.06 5.07
N ALA A 55 13.33 -14.42 4.25
CA ALA A 55 14.69 -14.05 4.65
C ALA A 55 14.74 -13.14 5.89
N SER A 56 13.88 -12.11 5.94
CA SER A 56 13.81 -11.19 7.09
C SER A 56 13.32 -11.90 8.36
N ARG A 57 12.36 -12.83 8.24
CA ARG A 57 11.86 -13.63 9.37
C ARG A 57 12.93 -14.58 9.88
N LEU A 58 13.64 -15.26 8.97
CA LEU A 58 14.72 -16.17 9.30
C LEU A 58 15.86 -15.44 10.04
N ASP A 59 16.23 -14.22 9.63
CA ASP A 59 17.17 -13.37 10.37
C ASP A 59 16.67 -13.05 11.79
N GLY A 60 15.40 -12.64 11.92
CA GLY A 60 14.80 -12.34 13.22
C GLY A 60 14.74 -13.55 14.14
N ALA A 61 14.45 -14.73 13.59
CA ALA A 61 14.43 -16.00 14.32
C ALA A 61 15.85 -16.42 14.74
N ALA A 62 16.82 -16.32 13.83
CA ALA A 62 18.23 -16.61 14.13
C ALA A 62 18.76 -15.70 15.25
N SER A 63 18.40 -14.42 15.25
CA SER A 63 18.79 -13.51 16.31
C SER A 63 18.28 -13.93 17.68
N LYS A 64 17.01 -14.36 17.76
CA LYS A 64 16.39 -14.83 19.00
C LYS A 64 16.93 -16.19 19.46
N GLU A 65 17.02 -17.16 18.55
CA GLU A 65 17.32 -18.55 18.89
C GLU A 65 18.82 -18.83 19.08
N LEU A 66 19.67 -18.11 18.33
CA LEU A 66 21.10 -18.39 18.22
C LEU A 66 21.97 -17.25 18.76
N GLY A 67 21.40 -16.08 19.06
CA GLY A 67 22.12 -14.91 19.54
C GLY A 67 23.12 -14.35 18.52
N VAL A 68 22.76 -14.37 17.23
CA VAL A 68 23.56 -13.85 16.12
C VAL A 68 22.88 -12.65 15.46
N ASP A 69 23.64 -11.85 14.71
CA ASP A 69 23.06 -10.67 14.04
C ASP A 69 22.18 -11.04 12.84
N SER A 70 22.45 -12.17 12.18
CA SER A 70 21.70 -12.64 11.01
C SER A 70 21.87 -14.15 10.82
N MET A 71 20.98 -14.75 10.01
CA MET A 71 21.10 -16.16 9.63
C MET A 71 22.41 -16.41 8.87
N THR A 72 22.81 -15.50 7.98
CA THR A 72 24.08 -15.56 7.25
C THR A 72 25.28 -15.65 8.19
N THR A 73 25.28 -14.90 9.29
CA THR A 73 26.35 -14.95 10.31
C THR A 73 26.48 -16.33 10.94
N TRP A 74 25.36 -17.03 11.16
CA TRP A 74 25.38 -18.38 11.70
C TRP A 74 25.87 -19.40 10.68
N LEU A 75 25.38 -19.33 9.44
CA LEU A 75 25.75 -20.22 8.33
C LEU A 75 27.25 -20.14 7.99
N CYS A 76 27.87 -18.96 8.13
CA CYS A 76 29.32 -18.84 7.95
C CYS A 76 30.14 -19.77 8.86
N ARG A 77 29.61 -20.17 10.02
CA ARG A 77 30.28 -21.14 10.92
C ARG A 77 30.32 -22.56 10.35
N MET A 78 29.46 -22.85 9.37
CA MET A 78 29.32 -24.17 8.74
C MET A 78 30.15 -24.31 7.47
N LEU A 79 30.56 -23.19 6.85
CA LEU A 79 31.39 -23.19 5.64
C LEU A 79 32.73 -23.92 5.80
N MET A 80 33.24 -24.03 7.03
CA MET A 80 34.48 -24.75 7.33
C MET A 80 34.27 -26.24 7.63
N LYS A 81 33.03 -26.75 7.53
CA LYS A 81 32.70 -28.17 7.72
C LYS A 81 32.37 -28.76 6.35
N GLU A 82 33.20 -29.68 5.88
CA GLU A 82 33.13 -30.26 4.52
C GLU A 82 31.72 -30.78 4.18
N GLU A 83 31.07 -31.44 5.12
CA GLU A 83 29.72 -32.02 4.98
C GLU A 83 28.57 -31.00 4.93
N LEU A 84 28.78 -29.75 5.37
CA LEU A 84 27.75 -28.70 5.42
C LEU A 84 28.05 -27.52 4.50
N ALA A 85 29.27 -27.41 3.98
CA ALA A 85 29.75 -26.21 3.30
C ALA A 85 28.90 -25.83 2.09
N SER A 86 28.62 -26.79 1.20
CA SER A 86 27.82 -26.55 -0.01
C SER A 86 26.39 -26.11 0.31
N LEU A 87 25.75 -26.76 1.29
CA LEU A 87 24.39 -26.42 1.68
C LEU A 87 24.30 -25.06 2.35
N ALA A 88 25.28 -24.72 3.19
CA ALA A 88 25.39 -23.40 3.80
C ALA A 88 25.63 -22.30 2.75
N GLU A 89 26.44 -22.57 1.72
CA GLU A 89 26.67 -21.64 0.61
C GLU A 89 25.39 -21.39 -0.19
N GLU A 90 24.68 -22.44 -0.60
CA GLU A 90 23.40 -22.32 -1.31
C GLU A 90 22.36 -21.52 -0.51
N LEU A 91 22.25 -21.77 0.79
CA LEU A 91 21.32 -21.06 1.65
C LEU A 91 21.73 -19.60 1.84
N ILE A 92 23.02 -19.29 1.94
CA ILE A 92 23.52 -17.91 1.97
C ILE A 92 23.19 -17.19 0.67
N GLU A 93 23.41 -17.82 -0.49
CA GLU A 93 23.08 -17.24 -1.80
C GLU A 93 21.59 -16.96 -1.93
N GLU A 94 20.75 -17.91 -1.52
CA GLU A 94 19.29 -17.78 -1.57
C GLU A 94 18.79 -16.63 -0.68
N ILE A 95 19.23 -16.59 0.59
CA ILE A 95 18.91 -15.50 1.52
C ILE A 95 19.39 -14.15 0.97
N SER A 96 20.58 -14.13 0.37
CA SER A 96 21.17 -12.90 -0.18
C SER A 96 20.43 -12.42 -1.43
N ALA A 97 19.99 -13.33 -2.29
CA ALA A 97 19.18 -13.01 -3.46
C ALA A 97 17.79 -12.51 -3.03
N ALA A 98 17.17 -13.17 -2.05
CA ALA A 98 15.89 -12.77 -1.47
C ALA A 98 15.91 -11.35 -0.90
N LYS A 99 16.96 -11.00 -0.15
CA LYS A 99 17.13 -9.64 0.41
C LYS A 99 17.29 -8.53 -0.63
N LYS A 100 17.56 -8.87 -1.89
CA LYS A 100 17.60 -7.89 -2.99
C LYS A 100 16.21 -7.55 -3.52
N GLU A 101 15.17 -8.31 -3.14
CA GLU A 101 13.79 -7.94 -3.42
C GLU A 101 13.34 -6.86 -2.44
N GLU A 102 12.87 -5.73 -2.98
CA GLU A 102 12.72 -4.50 -2.23
C GLU A 102 11.31 -4.40 -1.61
N VAL A 103 11.26 -4.33 -0.28
CA VAL A 103 10.06 -3.98 0.49
C VAL A 103 10.32 -2.64 1.16
N LEU A 104 9.48 -1.66 0.83
CA LEU A 104 9.53 -0.34 1.46
C LEU A 104 8.84 -0.39 2.82
N ARG A 105 9.40 0.32 3.80
CA ARG A 105 8.78 0.51 5.12
C ARG A 105 8.24 1.92 5.20
N VAL A 106 6.92 2.04 5.33
CA VAL A 106 6.24 3.33 5.48
C VAL A 106 5.82 3.49 6.92
N PRO A 107 6.40 4.44 7.69
CA PRO A 107 5.99 4.70 9.05
C PRO A 107 4.51 5.11 9.12
N LEU A 108 3.77 4.52 10.06
CA LEU A 108 2.43 4.94 10.42
C LEU A 108 2.46 5.45 11.87
N GLU A 109 2.05 6.69 12.06
CA GLU A 109 1.92 7.29 13.39
C GLU A 109 0.61 6.88 14.11
N PHE A 110 -0.11 5.91 13.56
CA PHE A 110 -1.34 5.37 14.10
C PHE A 110 -1.49 3.88 13.73
N GLY A 111 -2.32 3.17 14.49
CA GLY A 111 -2.51 1.73 14.31
C GLY A 111 -1.32 0.90 14.81
N VAL A 112 -1.48 -0.42 14.75
CA VAL A 112 -0.44 -1.40 15.14
C VAL A 112 -0.39 -2.48 14.06
N PRO A 113 0.79 -2.88 13.57
CA PRO A 113 2.12 -2.31 13.82
C PRO A 113 2.30 -0.85 13.34
N PRO A 114 3.28 -0.08 13.84
CA PRO A 114 3.49 1.35 13.53
C PRO A 114 4.15 1.58 12.16
N GLU A 115 4.04 0.62 11.25
CA GLU A 115 4.56 0.70 9.89
C GLU A 115 3.69 -0.14 8.95
N LEU A 116 3.69 0.24 7.67
CA LEU A 116 3.24 -0.58 6.56
C LEU A 116 4.45 -1.13 5.81
N LEU A 117 4.37 -2.41 5.47
CA LEU A 117 5.30 -3.06 4.56
C LEU A 117 4.74 -3.00 3.14
N ILE A 118 5.44 -2.34 2.24
CA ILE A 118 4.96 -2.04 0.88
C ILE A 118 5.85 -2.73 -0.14
N SER A 119 5.25 -3.64 -0.90
CA SER A 119 5.91 -4.27 -2.03
C SER A 119 6.00 -3.32 -3.22
N VAL A 120 7.06 -3.43 -4.00
CA VAL A 120 7.32 -2.57 -5.17
C VAL A 120 6.87 -3.21 -6.50
N GLY A 121 6.57 -2.38 -7.49
CA GLY A 121 6.33 -2.81 -8.87
C GLY A 121 7.65 -3.04 -9.62
N SER A 122 7.69 -4.01 -10.55
CA SER A 122 8.92 -4.30 -11.32
C SER A 122 8.81 -4.00 -12.82
N HIS A 123 7.62 -4.10 -13.39
CA HIS A 123 7.38 -3.91 -14.82
C HIS A 123 6.18 -2.99 -15.06
N VAL A 124 6.15 -1.89 -14.32
CA VAL A 124 5.06 -0.92 -14.34
C VAL A 124 5.01 -0.22 -15.71
N LEU A 125 3.84 -0.21 -16.32
CA LEU A 125 3.54 0.44 -17.60
C LEU A 125 3.18 1.92 -17.40
N ASP A 126 2.62 2.27 -16.26
CA ASP A 126 2.36 3.66 -15.89
C ASP A 126 3.68 4.46 -15.79
N TRP A 127 3.80 5.50 -16.62
CA TRP A 127 4.97 6.35 -16.69
C TRP A 127 5.22 7.14 -15.40
N THR A 128 4.17 7.45 -14.63
CA THR A 128 4.28 8.13 -13.33
C THR A 128 4.89 7.19 -12.28
N MET A 129 4.76 5.88 -12.49
CA MET A 129 5.24 4.84 -11.58
C MET A 129 6.30 3.95 -12.23
N ALA A 130 7.00 4.44 -13.26
CA ALA A 130 7.95 3.65 -14.07
C ALA A 130 9.08 2.99 -13.25
N ASP A 131 9.51 3.62 -12.16
CA ASP A 131 10.52 3.07 -11.24
C ASP A 131 9.91 2.03 -10.27
N GLY A 132 8.58 1.95 -10.17
CA GLY A 132 7.84 0.98 -9.37
C GLY A 132 7.91 1.17 -7.86
N ARG A 133 8.62 2.20 -7.38
CA ARG A 133 8.94 2.43 -5.96
C ARG A 133 8.50 3.79 -5.44
N PHE A 134 8.09 4.71 -6.31
CA PHE A 134 7.73 6.07 -5.89
C PHE A 134 6.50 6.07 -4.99
N ILE A 135 6.60 6.78 -3.87
CA ILE A 135 5.46 7.18 -3.04
C ILE A 135 5.27 8.67 -3.25
N TRP A 136 4.16 9.04 -3.89
CA TRP A 136 3.86 10.42 -4.24
C TRP A 136 3.48 11.25 -3.01
N HIS A 137 3.80 12.54 -3.03
CA HIS A 137 3.70 13.41 -1.86
C HIS A 137 2.26 13.60 -1.37
N GLY A 138 1.25 13.50 -2.24
CA GLY A 138 -0.15 13.49 -1.82
C GLY A 138 -0.50 12.34 -0.86
N THR A 139 0.26 11.25 -0.86
CA THR A 139 0.16 10.16 0.13
C THR A 139 0.43 10.69 1.54
N THR A 140 1.48 11.49 1.72
CA THR A 140 1.84 12.07 3.04
C THR A 140 0.72 12.94 3.58
N ALA A 141 0.10 13.76 2.71
CA ALA A 141 -1.06 14.57 3.07
C ALA A 141 -2.27 13.70 3.48
N ALA A 142 -2.54 12.61 2.74
CA ALA A 142 -3.60 11.67 3.08
C ALA A 142 -3.37 10.98 4.44
N LEU A 143 -2.14 10.53 4.73
CA LEU A 143 -1.80 9.92 6.02
C LEU A 143 -1.97 10.90 7.19
N LYS A 144 -1.63 12.18 7.00
CA LYS A 144 -1.86 13.24 8.00
C LYS A 144 -3.35 13.45 8.27
N LEU A 145 -4.20 13.42 7.24
CA LEU A 145 -5.66 13.49 7.38
C LEU A 145 -6.21 12.29 8.16
N LEU A 146 -5.72 11.07 7.90
CA LEU A 146 -6.15 9.87 8.64
C LEU A 146 -5.75 9.93 10.12
N ARG A 147 -4.53 10.40 10.40
CA ARG A 147 -4.04 10.62 11.76
C ARG A 147 -4.87 11.69 12.49
N GLY A 148 -5.15 12.81 11.81
CA GLY A 148 -5.66 14.03 12.42
C GLY A 148 -4.60 14.75 13.28
N SER A 149 -5.00 15.88 13.89
CA SER A 149 -4.25 16.53 14.97
C SER A 149 -5.19 17.02 16.07
N GLU A 150 -4.75 16.97 17.32
CA GLU A 150 -5.52 17.52 18.46
C GLU A 150 -5.58 19.06 18.43
N ALA A 151 -4.67 19.71 17.69
CA ALA A 151 -4.58 21.17 17.59
C ALA A 151 -5.59 21.81 16.61
N ALA A 152 -6.58 21.06 16.11
CA ALA A 152 -7.66 21.52 15.22
C ALA A 152 -7.25 22.13 13.86
N GLU A 153 -5.96 22.18 13.53
CA GLU A 153 -5.51 22.73 12.24
C GLU A 153 -5.76 21.76 11.08
N ILE A 154 -5.64 20.44 11.26
CA ILE A 154 -5.80 19.46 10.18
C ILE A 154 -7.09 18.65 10.39
N PRO A 155 -8.06 18.68 9.45
CA PRO A 155 -9.26 17.86 9.53
C PRO A 155 -8.93 16.37 9.63
N ARG A 156 -9.63 15.64 10.51
CA ARG A 156 -9.48 14.18 10.57
C ARG A 156 -10.41 13.52 9.57
N LEU A 157 -9.86 12.74 8.65
CA LEU A 157 -10.64 11.91 7.75
C LEU A 157 -11.14 10.67 8.49
N GLN A 158 -12.43 10.65 8.82
CA GLN A 158 -13.05 9.53 9.52
C GLN A 158 -13.34 8.38 8.56
N VAL A 159 -12.54 7.31 8.65
CA VAL A 159 -12.67 6.09 7.84
C VAL A 159 -13.11 4.85 8.62
N ALA A 160 -13.14 4.90 9.97
CA ALA A 160 -13.51 3.72 10.74
C ALA A 160 -14.94 3.27 10.44
N ASP A 161 -15.13 1.94 10.33
CA ASP A 161 -16.38 1.26 9.98
C ASP A 161 -16.94 1.58 8.58
N LYS A 162 -16.14 2.22 7.72
CA LYS A 162 -16.55 2.61 6.35
C LYS A 162 -16.00 1.68 5.27
N VAL A 163 -16.74 1.58 4.16
CA VAL A 163 -16.28 0.97 2.91
C VAL A 163 -15.58 2.03 2.06
N ILE A 164 -14.31 1.80 1.77
CA ILE A 164 -13.43 2.73 1.06
C ILE A 164 -13.07 2.18 -0.32
N LEU A 165 -13.19 3.01 -1.36
CA LEU A 165 -12.63 2.73 -2.69
C LEU A 165 -11.48 3.70 -2.94
N GLU A 166 -10.28 3.21 -3.21
CA GLU A 166 -9.15 4.05 -3.60
C GLU A 166 -8.98 4.04 -5.13
N LEU A 167 -9.00 5.21 -5.76
CA LEU A 167 -8.71 5.40 -7.19
C LEU A 167 -7.23 5.71 -7.39
N GLY A 168 -6.57 5.00 -8.31
CA GLY A 168 -5.15 5.18 -8.60
C GLY A 168 -4.28 4.91 -7.39
N CYS A 169 -4.44 3.73 -6.79
CA CYS A 169 -3.82 3.41 -5.51
C CYS A 169 -2.29 3.32 -5.60
N GLY A 170 -1.71 3.15 -6.78
CA GLY A 170 -0.27 2.95 -6.95
C GLY A 170 0.21 1.75 -6.13
N LEU A 171 1.03 1.99 -5.11
CA LEU A 171 1.50 0.94 -4.19
C LEU A 171 0.53 0.64 -3.02
N GLY A 172 -0.64 1.29 -2.98
CA GLY A 172 -1.73 1.01 -2.04
C GLY A 172 -1.58 1.63 -0.65
N VAL A 173 -0.64 2.57 -0.47
CA VAL A 173 -0.28 3.09 0.86
C VAL A 173 -1.47 3.73 1.57
N VAL A 174 -2.27 4.55 0.89
CA VAL A 174 -3.39 5.27 1.51
C VAL A 174 -4.50 4.29 1.90
N GLY A 175 -4.90 3.38 1.04
CA GLY A 175 -5.94 2.40 1.34
C GLY A 175 -5.52 1.39 2.42
N LEU A 176 -4.28 0.92 2.42
CA LEU A 176 -3.75 0.09 3.52
C LEU A 176 -3.74 0.86 4.85
N ALA A 177 -3.41 2.15 4.82
CA ALA A 177 -3.51 3.00 6.00
C ALA A 177 -4.97 3.22 6.44
N CYS A 178 -5.93 3.34 5.51
CA CYS A 178 -7.35 3.37 5.84
C CYS A 178 -7.80 2.10 6.56
N ALA A 179 -7.33 0.92 6.10
CA ALA A 179 -7.59 -0.36 6.76
C ALA A 179 -7.03 -0.36 8.19
N ARG A 180 -5.78 0.11 8.39
CA ARG A 180 -5.17 0.26 9.72
C ARG A 180 -5.86 1.30 10.60
N ALA A 181 -6.53 2.28 10.01
CA ALA A 181 -7.36 3.27 10.70
C ALA A 181 -8.78 2.77 11.02
N GLY A 182 -9.08 1.49 10.76
CA GLY A 182 -10.33 0.83 11.15
C GLY A 182 -11.42 0.80 10.08
N ALA A 183 -11.07 1.04 8.80
CA ALA A 183 -12.03 0.87 7.72
C ALA A 183 -12.61 -0.55 7.72
N LYS A 184 -13.92 -0.66 7.42
CA LYS A 184 -14.63 -1.94 7.38
C LYS A 184 -14.20 -2.79 6.19
N ARG A 185 -13.96 -2.14 5.06
CA ARG A 185 -13.46 -2.76 3.82
C ARG A 185 -12.74 -1.70 2.99
N VAL A 186 -11.69 -2.09 2.29
CA VAL A 186 -10.98 -1.23 1.34
C VAL A 186 -10.82 -1.95 0.01
N VAL A 187 -11.13 -1.26 -1.08
CA VAL A 187 -10.89 -1.74 -2.44
C VAL A 187 -9.85 -0.81 -3.09
N LEU A 188 -8.66 -1.33 -3.30
CA LEU A 188 -7.56 -0.65 -3.99
C LEU A 188 -7.77 -0.78 -5.50
N THR A 189 -7.78 0.33 -6.23
CA THR A 189 -7.95 0.29 -7.68
C THR A 189 -6.89 1.07 -8.44
N ASP A 190 -6.47 0.50 -9.56
CA ASP A 190 -5.48 1.06 -10.45
C ASP A 190 -5.71 0.51 -11.86
N TYR A 191 -5.20 1.23 -12.86
CA TYR A 191 -5.17 0.75 -14.24
C TYR A 191 -4.03 -0.25 -14.45
N ASP A 192 -2.89 -0.05 -13.77
CA ASP A 192 -1.73 -0.90 -13.94
C ASP A 192 -1.84 -2.19 -13.11
N LYS A 193 -1.91 -3.32 -13.80
CA LYS A 193 -2.02 -4.65 -13.17
C LYS A 193 -0.78 -5.02 -12.36
N GLU A 194 0.41 -4.54 -12.73
CA GLU A 194 1.63 -4.80 -11.96
C GLU A 194 1.60 -4.08 -10.61
N LEU A 195 1.03 -2.87 -10.57
CA LEU A 195 0.78 -2.13 -9.33
C LEU A 195 -0.27 -2.84 -8.46
N LEU A 196 -1.32 -3.39 -9.06
CA LEU A 196 -2.29 -4.21 -8.31
C LEU A 196 -1.67 -5.49 -7.76
N CYS A 197 -0.80 -6.17 -8.54
CA CYS A 197 0.01 -7.28 -8.03
C CYS A 197 0.91 -6.84 -6.87
N ALA A 198 1.49 -5.62 -6.92
CA ALA A 198 2.22 -5.04 -5.79
C ALA A 198 1.32 -4.78 -4.57
N CYS A 199 0.10 -4.30 -4.79
CA CYS A 199 -0.87 -4.09 -3.73
C CYS A 199 -1.28 -5.42 -3.07
N GLN A 200 -1.57 -6.47 -3.82
CA GLN A 200 -1.88 -7.80 -3.27
C GLN A 200 -0.79 -8.32 -2.34
N ARG A 201 0.47 -8.11 -2.74
CA ARG A 201 1.65 -8.40 -1.92
C ARG A 201 1.69 -7.59 -0.64
N SER A 202 1.52 -6.27 -0.76
CA SER A 202 1.45 -5.37 0.38
C SER A 202 0.30 -5.73 1.33
N ILE A 203 -0.85 -6.18 0.82
CA ILE A 203 -1.96 -6.66 1.65
C ILE A 203 -1.53 -7.87 2.49
N ALA A 204 -0.90 -8.86 1.87
CA ALA A 204 -0.41 -10.06 2.57
C ALA A 204 0.71 -9.75 3.59
N LEU A 205 1.66 -8.90 3.20
CA LEU A 205 2.73 -8.40 4.06
C LEU A 205 2.21 -7.75 5.35
N ASN A 206 1.01 -7.17 5.31
CA ASN A 206 0.38 -6.47 6.42
C ASN A 206 -0.75 -7.25 7.10
N SER A 207 -1.01 -8.49 6.65
CA SER A 207 -2.11 -9.36 7.13
C SER A 207 -3.50 -8.71 7.03
N LEU A 208 -3.77 -8.05 5.90
CA LEU A 208 -4.98 -7.27 5.65
C LEU A 208 -5.96 -7.89 4.64
N GLU A 209 -5.76 -9.15 4.25
CA GLU A 209 -6.53 -9.88 3.22
C GLU A 209 -8.03 -9.97 3.55
N HIS A 210 -8.37 -9.93 4.84
CA HIS A 210 -9.74 -10.00 5.33
C HIS A 210 -10.53 -8.69 5.18
N ILE A 211 -9.84 -7.56 4.93
CA ILE A 211 -10.43 -6.21 4.82
C ILE A 211 -10.13 -5.58 3.46
N VAL A 212 -8.99 -5.89 2.86
CA VAL A 212 -8.47 -5.18 1.69
C VAL A 212 -8.42 -6.10 0.49
N SER A 213 -8.95 -5.63 -0.64
CA SER A 213 -8.90 -6.30 -1.95
C SER A 213 -8.43 -5.35 -3.04
N THR A 214 -7.98 -5.90 -4.16
CA THR A 214 -7.58 -5.12 -5.35
C THR A 214 -8.57 -5.30 -6.49
N LEU A 215 -8.80 -4.27 -7.29
CA LEU A 215 -9.65 -4.31 -8.47
C LEU A 215 -9.07 -3.47 -9.60
N HIS A 216 -8.98 -4.02 -10.81
CA HIS A 216 -8.57 -3.25 -11.98
C HIS A 216 -9.67 -2.26 -12.39
N LEU A 217 -9.31 -0.99 -12.55
CA LEU A 217 -10.26 0.06 -12.86
C LEU A 217 -9.63 1.11 -13.79
N ASP A 218 -10.32 1.39 -14.89
CA ASP A 218 -10.00 2.50 -15.79
C ASP A 218 -10.99 3.65 -15.53
N TRP A 219 -10.47 4.81 -15.14
CA TRP A 219 -11.28 6.01 -14.86
C TRP A 219 -12.11 6.43 -16.06
N SER A 220 -11.59 6.27 -17.28
CA SER A 220 -12.28 6.64 -18.52
C SER A 220 -13.50 5.75 -18.76
N CYS A 221 -13.40 4.46 -18.46
CA CYS A 221 -14.54 3.55 -18.49
C CYS A 221 -15.62 3.96 -17.48
N VAL A 222 -15.24 4.21 -16.23
CA VAL A 222 -16.19 4.65 -15.20
C VAL A 222 -16.82 6.00 -15.56
N SER A 223 -16.03 6.96 -16.04
CA SER A 223 -16.53 8.26 -16.50
C SER A 223 -17.50 8.15 -17.67
N SER A 224 -17.41 7.09 -18.48
CA SER A 224 -18.37 6.79 -19.56
C SER A 224 -19.63 6.05 -19.08
N GLY A 225 -19.71 5.73 -17.78
CA GLY A 225 -20.83 5.05 -17.15
C GLY A 225 -20.69 3.54 -17.02
N LEU A 226 -19.50 2.99 -17.29
CA LEU A 226 -19.22 1.56 -17.17
C LEU A 226 -18.57 1.26 -15.81
N LEU A 227 -19.34 0.70 -14.89
CA LEU A 227 -18.87 0.25 -13.59
C LEU A 227 -18.46 -1.23 -13.61
N PRO A 228 -17.33 -1.61 -13.00
CA PRO A 228 -17.00 -3.02 -12.78
C PRO A 228 -18.10 -3.75 -12.01
N GLU A 229 -18.39 -4.99 -12.39
CA GLU A 229 -19.45 -5.79 -11.76
C GLU A 229 -19.23 -5.98 -10.25
N ASP A 230 -17.97 -6.08 -9.83
CA ASP A 230 -17.57 -6.20 -8.42
C ASP A 230 -17.98 -5.01 -7.54
N LEU A 231 -18.29 -3.85 -8.14
CA LEU A 231 -18.75 -2.65 -7.45
C LEU A 231 -20.28 -2.43 -7.53
N ASN A 232 -21.02 -3.35 -8.16
CA ASN A 232 -22.47 -3.18 -8.35
C ASN A 232 -23.31 -3.48 -7.10
N SER A 233 -22.78 -4.27 -6.16
CA SER A 233 -23.56 -4.78 -5.01
C SER A 233 -23.35 -3.98 -3.72
N ASP A 234 -22.18 -3.36 -3.55
CA ASP A 234 -21.82 -2.64 -2.33
C ASP A 234 -22.00 -1.12 -2.49
N THR A 235 -22.48 -0.46 -1.45
CA THR A 235 -22.43 1.00 -1.33
C THR A 235 -21.09 1.40 -0.74
N ILE A 236 -20.36 2.24 -1.45
CA ILE A 236 -19.09 2.82 -1.02
C ILE A 236 -19.40 4.04 -0.15
N ASP A 237 -18.78 4.14 1.03
CA ASP A 237 -18.96 5.32 1.87
C ASP A 237 -18.08 6.48 1.38
N ILE A 238 -16.84 6.18 1.00
CA ILE A 238 -15.87 7.19 0.55
C ILE A 238 -15.07 6.64 -0.63
N VAL A 239 -15.07 7.37 -1.74
CA VAL A 239 -14.06 7.23 -2.80
C VAL A 239 -12.90 8.17 -2.49
N ILE A 240 -11.66 7.68 -2.49
CA ILE A 240 -10.47 8.48 -2.19
C ILE A 240 -9.51 8.41 -3.38
N GLY A 241 -8.92 9.53 -3.76
CA GLY A 241 -7.77 9.59 -4.68
C GLY A 241 -6.69 10.49 -4.12
N ALA A 242 -5.43 10.06 -4.19
CA ALA A 242 -4.29 10.82 -3.68
C ALA A 242 -3.20 10.97 -4.75
N ASP A 243 -2.95 12.21 -5.16
CA ASP A 243 -1.93 12.61 -6.14
C ASP A 243 -2.14 12.10 -7.58
N ILE A 244 -3.35 11.68 -7.92
CA ILE A 244 -3.70 11.00 -9.19
C ILE A 244 -3.99 11.94 -10.38
N ILE A 245 -3.88 13.26 -10.18
CA ILE A 245 -4.13 14.25 -11.24
C ILE A 245 -2.80 14.80 -11.76
N TYR A 246 -2.38 14.33 -12.94
CA TYR A 246 -1.11 14.74 -13.55
C TYR A 246 -1.31 15.71 -14.72
N ASP A 247 -2.25 15.40 -15.61
CA ASP A 247 -2.56 16.13 -16.84
C ASP A 247 -4.08 16.36 -17.00
N ALA A 248 -4.47 17.01 -18.09
CA ALA A 248 -5.86 17.38 -18.36
C ALA A 248 -6.78 16.15 -18.52
N ASP A 249 -6.29 15.06 -19.11
CA ASP A 249 -7.06 13.85 -19.32
C ASP A 249 -7.35 13.17 -17.97
N HIS A 250 -6.36 13.12 -17.08
CA HIS A 250 -6.56 12.66 -15.71
C HIS A 250 -7.59 13.52 -14.95
N ALA A 251 -7.52 14.84 -15.10
CA ALA A 251 -8.50 15.75 -14.48
C ALA A 251 -9.93 15.45 -14.95
N GLN A 252 -10.13 15.27 -16.25
CA GLN A 252 -11.43 14.95 -16.84
C GLN A 252 -11.93 13.57 -16.40
N SER A 253 -11.12 12.53 -16.57
CA SER A 253 -11.52 11.14 -16.31
C SER A 253 -11.76 10.88 -14.82
N VAL A 254 -10.91 11.42 -13.93
CA VAL A 254 -11.12 11.27 -12.48
C VAL A 254 -12.35 12.02 -12.03
N LEU A 255 -12.52 13.29 -12.42
CA LEU A 255 -13.71 14.06 -12.05
C LEU A 255 -15.00 13.39 -12.55
N GLY A 256 -14.98 12.91 -13.80
CA GLY A 256 -16.10 12.17 -14.39
C GLY A 256 -16.40 10.87 -13.65
N ALA A 257 -15.38 10.10 -13.25
CA ALA A 257 -15.55 8.90 -12.45
C ALA A 257 -16.15 9.20 -11.06
N LEU A 258 -15.65 10.23 -10.36
CA LEU A 258 -16.19 10.66 -9.07
C LEU A 258 -17.66 11.08 -9.19
N CYS A 259 -17.99 11.91 -10.19
CA CYS A 259 -19.37 12.30 -10.47
C CYS A 259 -20.24 11.09 -10.75
N HIS A 260 -19.77 10.12 -11.55
CA HIS A 260 -20.53 8.92 -11.85
C HIS A 260 -20.79 8.06 -10.60
N PHE A 261 -19.78 7.83 -9.74
CA PHE A 261 -19.96 7.10 -8.49
C PHE A 261 -20.99 7.75 -7.56
N LEU A 262 -20.97 9.08 -7.44
CA LEU A 262 -21.93 9.82 -6.62
C LEU A 262 -23.35 9.78 -7.22
N GLN A 263 -23.48 10.14 -8.51
CA GLN A 263 -24.79 10.27 -9.18
C GLN A 263 -25.51 8.93 -9.39
N SER A 264 -24.76 7.82 -9.48
CA SER A 264 -25.32 6.46 -9.55
C SER A 264 -25.71 5.89 -8.17
N GLY A 265 -25.48 6.66 -7.09
CA GLY A 265 -25.71 6.21 -5.71
C GLY A 265 -24.78 5.08 -5.27
N ARG A 266 -23.66 4.88 -5.99
CA ARG A 266 -22.64 3.89 -5.62
C ARG A 266 -21.73 4.39 -4.52
N ALA A 267 -21.51 5.70 -4.42
CA ALA A 267 -20.73 6.32 -3.36
C ALA A 267 -21.52 7.40 -2.61
N ASN A 268 -21.34 7.47 -1.30
CA ASN A 268 -21.92 8.52 -0.45
C ASN A 268 -21.12 9.84 -0.53
N SER A 269 -19.80 9.74 -0.67
CA SER A 269 -18.90 10.88 -0.74
C SER A 269 -17.62 10.53 -1.51
N ALA A 270 -16.90 11.56 -1.97
CA ALA A 270 -15.60 11.41 -2.57
C ALA A 270 -14.61 12.47 -2.08
N ILE A 271 -13.34 12.10 -2.01
CA ILE A 271 -12.24 12.95 -1.59
C ILE A 271 -11.09 12.83 -2.57
N LEU A 272 -10.54 13.96 -2.97
CA LEU A 272 -9.35 14.02 -3.81
C LEU A 272 -8.30 14.92 -3.14
N ILE A 273 -7.09 14.38 -3.00
CA ILE A 273 -5.94 15.11 -2.45
C ILE A 273 -4.94 15.26 -3.58
N THR A 274 -4.61 16.48 -3.96
CA THR A 274 -3.64 16.71 -5.04
C THR A 274 -2.21 16.67 -4.51
N GLY A 275 -1.25 16.41 -5.39
CA GLY A 275 0.15 16.81 -5.19
C GLY A 275 0.32 18.33 -5.21
N GLU A 276 1.53 18.78 -5.56
CA GLU A 276 1.85 20.21 -5.73
C GLU A 276 1.08 20.80 -6.93
N PRO A 277 0.07 21.67 -6.71
CA PRO A 277 -0.77 22.20 -7.79
C PRO A 277 0.04 22.91 -8.88
N ASP A 278 1.07 23.66 -8.48
CA ASP A 278 1.93 24.44 -9.39
C ASP A 278 2.80 23.57 -10.31
N ARG A 279 2.93 22.27 -10.01
CA ARG A 279 3.72 21.31 -10.81
C ARG A 279 2.86 20.36 -11.63
N ARG A 280 1.52 20.45 -11.54
CA ARG A 280 0.60 19.51 -12.17
C ARG A 280 -0.40 20.26 -13.04
N GLN A 281 -0.23 20.20 -14.36
CA GLN A 281 -1.15 20.85 -15.30
C GLN A 281 -2.60 20.38 -15.10
N GLY A 282 -2.79 19.09 -14.78
CA GLY A 282 -4.11 18.54 -14.53
C GLY A 282 -4.85 19.20 -13.36
N VAL A 283 -4.14 19.68 -12.33
CA VAL A 283 -4.79 20.33 -11.18
C VAL A 283 -5.39 21.68 -11.60
N LYS A 284 -4.73 22.42 -12.50
CA LYS A 284 -5.33 23.63 -13.10
C LYS A 284 -6.58 23.28 -13.92
N GLN A 285 -6.52 22.21 -14.71
CA GLN A 285 -7.67 21.77 -15.50
C GLN A 285 -8.85 21.33 -14.62
N LEU A 286 -8.58 20.68 -13.49
CA LEU A 286 -9.59 20.29 -12.51
C LEU A 286 -10.27 21.54 -11.94
N ASP A 287 -9.50 22.55 -11.54
CA ASP A 287 -10.04 23.82 -11.04
C ASP A 287 -10.97 24.49 -12.07
N GLU A 288 -10.52 24.61 -13.32
CA GLU A 288 -11.30 25.18 -14.41
C GLU A 288 -12.60 24.40 -14.63
N SER A 289 -12.55 23.07 -14.55
CA SER A 289 -13.71 22.18 -14.69
C SER A 289 -14.73 22.34 -13.55
N LEU A 290 -14.25 22.75 -12.37
CA LEU A 290 -15.09 23.08 -11.22
C LEU A 290 -15.58 24.55 -11.25
N GLY A 291 -15.16 25.34 -12.24
CA GLY A 291 -15.54 26.75 -12.38
C GLY A 291 -14.76 27.69 -11.46
N LEU A 292 -13.60 27.26 -10.94
CA LEU A 292 -12.69 28.13 -10.19
C LEU A 292 -11.97 29.06 -11.18
N ALA A 293 -12.13 30.38 -11.01
CA ALA A 293 -11.45 31.38 -11.83
C ALA A 293 -9.92 31.35 -11.60
N GLU A 294 -9.13 31.83 -12.58
CA GLU A 294 -7.65 31.84 -12.56
C GLU A 294 -6.99 32.59 -11.36
N GLN A 295 -7.75 33.16 -10.43
CA GLN A 295 -7.28 34.06 -9.37
C GLN A 295 -7.07 33.37 -8.01
N TRP A 296 -6.54 32.14 -7.99
CA TRP A 296 -6.04 31.51 -6.77
C TRP A 296 -4.51 31.67 -6.63
N PRO A 297 -3.96 32.25 -5.55
CA PRO A 297 -4.64 32.92 -4.43
C PRO A 297 -4.41 34.44 -4.41
N SER A 298 -5.49 35.20 -4.54
CA SER A 298 -5.66 36.40 -3.69
C SER A 298 -5.91 35.94 -2.24
N GLU A 299 -5.49 36.73 -1.26
CA GLU A 299 -5.30 36.48 0.19
C GLU A 299 -6.43 35.77 1.00
N GLN A 300 -7.47 35.21 0.40
CA GLN A 300 -8.54 34.52 1.12
C GLN A 300 -8.22 33.04 1.41
N LEU A 301 -8.15 32.73 2.71
CA LEU A 301 -7.77 31.45 3.32
C LEU A 301 -8.96 30.53 3.66
N GLY A 302 -10.15 30.76 3.08
CA GLY A 302 -11.37 30.01 3.42
C GLY A 302 -11.62 28.80 2.52
N PRO A 303 -12.44 27.82 2.98
CA PRO A 303 -12.95 26.78 2.09
C PRO A 303 -13.75 27.42 0.96
N LEU A 304 -13.43 27.05 -0.27
CA LEU A 304 -14.24 27.40 -1.44
C LEU A 304 -15.26 26.29 -1.66
N SER A 305 -16.44 26.64 -2.16
CA SER A 305 -17.46 25.64 -2.48
C SER A 305 -18.19 26.00 -3.75
N GLY A 306 -18.67 24.99 -4.45
CA GLY A 306 -19.52 25.17 -5.61
C GLY A 306 -20.31 23.92 -5.92
N GLN A 307 -20.93 23.93 -7.09
CA GLN A 307 -21.78 22.84 -7.55
C GLN A 307 -21.51 22.59 -9.02
N LEU A 308 -21.33 21.32 -9.37
CA LEU A 308 -21.23 20.83 -10.73
C LEU A 308 -22.37 19.82 -10.93
N GLN A 309 -23.38 20.20 -11.71
CA GLN A 309 -24.59 19.38 -11.91
C GLN A 309 -25.27 19.03 -10.56
N GLN A 310 -25.37 17.75 -10.22
CA GLN A 310 -25.94 17.24 -8.95
C GLN A 310 -24.88 16.98 -7.88
N VAL A 311 -23.64 17.42 -8.09
CA VAL A 311 -22.53 17.22 -7.16
C VAL A 311 -22.09 18.56 -6.59
N THR A 312 -22.11 18.69 -5.26
CA THR A 312 -21.48 19.81 -4.55
C THR A 312 -20.03 19.47 -4.25
N TRP A 313 -19.17 20.47 -4.24
CA TRP A 313 -17.77 20.32 -3.90
C TRP A 313 -17.32 21.40 -2.92
N ILE A 314 -16.35 21.05 -2.08
CA ILE A 314 -15.63 21.95 -1.17
C ILE A 314 -14.13 21.77 -1.44
N LEU A 315 -13.41 22.88 -1.58
CA LEU A 315 -11.97 22.93 -1.74
C LEU A 315 -11.34 23.59 -0.51
N GLU A 316 -10.44 22.87 0.14
CA GLU A 316 -9.66 23.31 1.29
C GLU A 316 -8.16 23.23 0.99
N ARG A 317 -7.38 24.11 1.62
CA ARG A 317 -5.92 24.00 1.65
C ARG A 317 -5.51 23.28 2.91
N LEU A 318 -4.68 22.24 2.78
CA LEU A 318 -4.15 21.53 3.94
C LEU A 318 -3.10 22.40 4.66
N PRO A 319 -3.31 22.77 5.93
CA PRO A 319 -2.38 23.64 6.65
C PRO A 319 -1.09 22.92 7.03
N GLY A 320 -0.01 23.71 7.19
CA GLY A 320 1.31 23.21 7.56
C GLY A 320 2.10 22.55 6.42
N GLU A 321 1.61 22.61 5.18
CA GLU A 321 2.31 22.09 4.00
C GLU A 321 2.96 23.24 3.21
N GLU A 322 4.29 23.27 3.13
CA GLU A 322 5.04 24.19 2.26
C GLU A 322 4.61 24.06 0.78
N ARG A 323 4.08 22.88 0.42
CA ARG A 323 3.73 22.44 -0.94
C ARG A 323 2.29 22.72 -1.37
N SER A 324 1.46 23.28 -0.49
CA SER A 324 0.10 23.74 -0.81
C SER A 324 -0.84 22.65 -1.37
N HIS A 325 -0.81 21.44 -0.81
CA HIS A 325 -1.76 20.38 -1.14
C HIS A 325 -3.22 20.87 -1.00
N ARG A 326 -4.07 20.43 -1.93
CA ARG A 326 -5.49 20.75 -1.94
C ARG A 326 -6.31 19.52 -1.62
N LEU A 327 -7.33 19.73 -0.78
CA LEU A 327 -8.32 18.74 -0.42
C LEU A 327 -9.63 19.13 -1.07
N TYR A 328 -10.09 18.32 -2.01
CA TYR A 328 -11.40 18.45 -2.61
C TYR A 328 -12.33 17.40 -1.99
N SER A 329 -13.47 17.84 -1.48
CA SER A 329 -14.53 16.97 -0.95
C SER A 329 -15.77 17.10 -1.83
N PHE A 330 -16.37 15.98 -2.24
CA PHE A 330 -17.51 15.92 -3.13
C PHE A 330 -18.65 15.11 -2.53
N GLN A 331 -19.88 15.58 -2.71
CA GLN A 331 -21.11 14.92 -2.25
C GLN A 331 -22.25 15.20 -3.23
N LEU A 332 -23.27 14.34 -3.25
CA LEU A 332 -24.50 14.61 -3.98
C LEU A 332 -25.24 15.79 -3.30
N VAL A 333 -25.93 16.61 -4.09
CA VAL A 333 -26.86 17.62 -3.55
C VAL A 333 -27.91 16.91 -2.67
N PRO A 334 -28.17 17.38 -1.43
CA PRO A 334 -29.13 16.78 -0.51
C PRO A 334 -30.56 16.64 -1.04
#